data_AF-A0A813AZF0-F1
#
_entry.id   AF-A0A813AZF0-F1
#
_cell.length_a   1.000
_cell.length_b   1.000
_cell.length_c   1.000
_cell.angle_alpha   90.00
_cell.angle_beta   90.00
_cell.angle_gamma   90.00
#
_symmetry.space_group_name_H-M   'P 1'
#
loop_
_entity.id
_entity.type
_entity.pdbx_description
1 polymer ?
#
loop_
_entity_poly.entity_id
_entity_poly.type
_entity_poly.pdbx_seq_one_letter_code
_entity_poly.pdbx_strand_id
1 'polypeptide(L)'
;MPKNALDYNGKEWPTACFNGTEEQRYFIIGDWGGIVSGSGPPVTFKNRPTVIDPIDTHAQTYVADKMAEVAADLKPKFVLNVGDNFYPGGISSPGTCNAETDKTDPAGQIIFTNVFENVYKGPGLDGVEWWGVLGNHDYGGYHYNVHWDQNIFYTWNSPKSRWLTPALYWKRTAQFRNFSEACMRTASEGVVGHLGCDLGDIVVCV
;
A
#
# COMPACT_ATOMS: atom_id res chain seq x y z
N MET A 1 4.09 -15.68 -9.68
CA MET A 1 5.22 -14.94 -9.09
C MET A 1 6.19 -14.56 -10.19
N PRO A 2 6.64 -13.30 -10.28
CA PRO A 2 7.58 -12.86 -11.28
C PRO A 2 9.00 -13.41 -11.06
N LYS A 3 9.79 -13.48 -12.13
CA LYS A 3 11.21 -13.86 -12.11
C LYS A 3 12.07 -12.79 -11.44
N ASN A 4 11.79 -11.51 -11.65
CA ASN A 4 12.38 -10.38 -10.93
C ASN A 4 11.29 -9.35 -10.58
N ALA A 5 11.57 -8.42 -9.67
CA ALA A 5 10.60 -7.42 -9.22
C ALA A 5 10.14 -6.43 -10.31
N LEU A 6 10.85 -6.38 -11.44
CA LEU A 6 10.61 -5.44 -12.55
C LEU A 6 9.75 -6.03 -13.68
N ASP A 7 9.47 -7.35 -13.67
CA ASP A 7 8.82 -8.05 -14.79
C ASP A 7 7.45 -7.48 -15.19
N TYR A 8 6.74 -6.87 -14.25
CA TYR A 8 5.39 -6.32 -14.44
C TYR A 8 5.35 -4.80 -14.53
N ASN A 9 6.51 -4.14 -14.60
CA ASN A 9 6.58 -2.69 -14.80
C ASN A 9 5.85 -2.26 -16.08
N GLY A 10 5.00 -1.25 -15.96
CA GLY A 10 4.20 -0.70 -17.05
C GLY A 10 3.06 -1.60 -17.52
N LYS A 11 2.82 -2.73 -16.85
CA LYS A 11 1.69 -3.61 -17.19
C LYS A 11 0.40 -3.10 -16.57
N GLU A 12 -0.68 -3.27 -17.32
CA GLU A 12 -2.03 -3.07 -16.82
C GLU A 12 -2.45 -4.29 -16.01
N TRP A 13 -2.98 -4.03 -14.82
CA TRP A 13 -3.60 -5.00 -13.93
C TRP A 13 -5.09 -5.13 -14.29
N PRO A 14 -5.70 -6.32 -14.10
CA PRO A 14 -7.11 -6.51 -14.39
C PRO A 14 -8.01 -5.42 -13.83
N THR A 15 -8.91 -4.91 -14.68
CA THR A 15 -9.92 -3.91 -14.32
C THR A 15 -10.73 -4.37 -13.11
N ALA A 16 -10.90 -3.48 -12.14
CA ALA A 16 -11.81 -3.69 -11.02
C ALA A 16 -13.22 -3.20 -11.41
N CYS A 17 -14.17 -4.13 -11.56
CA CYS A 17 -15.55 -3.80 -11.88
C CYS A 17 -16.41 -3.64 -10.62
N PHE A 18 -17.04 -2.47 -10.47
CA PHE A 18 -17.95 -2.14 -9.37
C PHE A 18 -19.33 -1.81 -9.94
N ASN A 19 -20.20 -2.83 -9.99
CA ASN A 19 -21.52 -2.76 -10.62
C ASN A 19 -22.63 -2.23 -9.69
N GLY A 20 -22.28 -1.73 -8.51
CA GLY A 20 -23.21 -1.13 -7.57
C GLY A 20 -23.96 0.05 -8.19
N THR A 21 -25.21 0.22 -7.80
CA THR A 21 -26.05 1.37 -8.20
C THR A 21 -26.07 2.46 -7.16
N GLU A 22 -25.69 2.11 -5.94
CA GLU A 22 -25.51 3.00 -4.81
C GLU A 22 -24.22 3.83 -4.94
N GLU A 23 -24.09 4.86 -4.11
CA GLU A 23 -22.85 5.65 -4.04
C GLU A 23 -21.66 4.74 -3.73
N GLN A 24 -20.64 4.81 -4.59
CA GLN A 24 -19.42 4.02 -4.47
C GLN A 24 -18.33 4.89 -3.84
N ARG A 25 -17.54 4.32 -2.94
CA ARG A 25 -16.49 5.04 -2.20
C ARG A 25 -15.20 4.28 -2.25
N TYR A 26 -14.08 4.98 -2.14
CA TYR A 26 -12.77 4.42 -1.90
C TYR A 26 -12.02 5.31 -0.93
N PHE A 27 -11.04 4.76 -0.22
CA PHE A 27 -10.21 5.53 0.70
C PHE A 27 -8.84 5.81 0.10
N ILE A 28 -8.16 6.83 0.61
CA ILE A 28 -6.79 7.19 0.22
C ILE A 28 -5.97 7.35 1.51
N ILE A 29 -4.78 6.76 1.54
CA ILE A 29 -3.84 6.85 2.66
C ILE A 29 -2.40 6.84 2.16
N GLY A 30 -1.52 7.59 2.83
CA GLY A 30 -0.08 7.66 2.61
C GLY A 30 0.65 7.93 3.92
N ASP A 31 1.97 7.75 3.93
CA ASP A 31 2.83 8.12 5.06
C ASP A 31 2.40 7.46 6.38
N TRP A 32 1.99 6.18 6.31
CA TRP A 32 1.25 5.52 7.39
C TRP A 32 2.05 4.45 8.15
N GLY A 33 3.23 4.07 7.66
CA GLY A 33 3.98 2.93 8.16
C GLY A 33 4.69 3.13 9.50
N GLY A 34 4.13 2.69 10.62
CA GLY A 34 4.84 2.71 11.90
C GLY A 34 5.93 1.64 12.04
N ILE A 35 6.63 1.68 13.17
CA ILE A 35 7.72 0.77 13.52
C ILE A 35 7.24 -0.22 14.57
N VAL A 36 7.62 -1.49 14.40
CA VAL A 36 7.28 -2.55 15.36
C VAL A 36 8.52 -2.88 16.19
N SER A 37 8.41 -2.75 17.52
CA SER A 37 9.38 -3.29 18.47
C SER A 37 8.79 -4.51 19.17
N GLY A 38 8.96 -5.70 18.59
CA GLY A 38 8.43 -6.95 19.15
C GLY A 38 7.00 -7.26 18.71
N SER A 39 6.11 -7.63 19.64
CA SER A 39 4.73 -8.04 19.35
C SER A 39 3.66 -6.97 19.63
N GLY A 40 4.09 -5.76 20.02
CA GLY A 40 3.19 -4.64 20.28
C GLY A 40 2.66 -3.96 19.01
N PRO A 41 1.66 -3.06 19.15
CA PRO A 41 1.21 -2.23 18.03
C PRO A 41 2.38 -1.39 17.48
N PRO A 42 2.36 -1.04 16.18
CA PRO A 42 3.37 -0.18 15.62
C PRO A 42 3.31 1.21 16.25
N VAL A 43 4.48 1.81 16.44
CA VAL A 43 4.66 3.16 16.99
C VAL A 43 5.35 4.07 15.98
N THR A 44 5.10 5.36 16.06
CA THR A 44 5.72 6.34 15.15
C THR A 44 7.24 6.43 15.37
N PHE A 45 7.99 6.56 14.27
CA PHE A 45 9.43 6.84 14.34
C PHE A 45 9.71 8.17 15.05
N LYS A 46 10.51 8.12 16.11
CA LYS A 46 10.85 9.31 16.92
C LYS A 46 11.97 10.12 16.28
N ASN A 47 11.60 10.95 15.30
CA ASN A 47 12.52 11.92 14.68
C ASN A 47 12.03 13.37 14.81
N ARG A 48 11.15 13.65 15.78
CA ARG A 48 10.60 14.97 16.04
C ARG A 48 11.12 15.53 17.36
N PRO A 49 11.48 16.83 17.42
CA PRO A 49 11.95 17.46 18.65
C PRO A 49 10.90 17.46 19.77
N THR A 50 9.63 17.58 19.40
CA THR A 50 8.48 17.58 20.32
C THR A 50 7.53 16.45 19.93
N VAL A 51 7.15 15.64 20.91
CA VAL A 51 6.21 14.51 20.77
C VAL A 51 5.06 14.73 21.73
N ILE A 52 3.83 14.72 21.22
CA ILE A 52 2.59 14.76 22.01
C ILE A 52 2.15 13.33 22.28
N ASP A 53 2.49 12.79 23.45
CA ASP A 53 2.10 11.43 23.86
C ASP A 53 0.67 11.42 24.46
N PRO A 54 -0.19 10.42 24.16
CA PRO A 54 0.05 9.23 23.33
C PRO A 54 -0.20 9.42 21.83
N ILE A 55 -0.67 10.59 21.39
CA ILE A 55 -1.18 10.86 20.04
C ILE A 55 -0.11 10.59 18.98
N ASP A 56 1.05 11.22 19.11
CA ASP A 56 2.13 11.09 18.13
C ASP A 56 2.73 9.68 18.17
N THR A 57 2.85 9.06 19.34
CA THR A 57 3.40 7.69 19.48
C THR A 57 2.52 6.65 18.79
N HIS A 58 1.19 6.80 18.86
CA HIS A 58 0.22 5.80 18.40
C HIS A 58 -0.58 6.25 17.17
N ALA A 59 -0.05 7.23 16.42
CA ALA A 59 -0.73 7.89 15.32
C ALA A 59 -1.28 6.88 14.28
N GLN A 60 -0.48 5.89 13.89
CA GLN A 60 -0.92 4.86 12.95
C GLN A 60 -2.15 4.11 13.47
N THR A 61 -2.13 3.63 14.72
CA THR A 61 -3.25 2.87 15.28
C THR A 61 -4.51 3.74 15.44
N TYR A 62 -4.37 5.01 15.79
CA TYR A 62 -5.53 5.92 15.89
C TYR A 62 -6.16 6.22 14.54
N VAL A 63 -5.34 6.38 13.48
CA VAL A 63 -5.84 6.52 12.11
C VAL A 63 -6.51 5.22 11.67
N ALA A 64 -5.91 4.06 11.95
CA ALA A 64 -6.48 2.76 11.60
C ALA A 64 -7.84 2.50 12.29
N ASP A 65 -7.96 2.82 13.58
CA ASP A 65 -9.21 2.71 14.33
C ASP A 65 -10.31 3.57 13.71
N LYS A 66 -9.99 4.82 13.35
CA LYS A 66 -10.95 5.71 12.68
C LYS A 66 -11.26 5.28 11.26
N MET A 67 -10.28 4.77 10.53
CA MET A 67 -10.50 4.20 9.20
C MET A 67 -11.44 2.99 9.26
N ALA A 68 -11.31 2.13 10.27
CA ALA A 68 -12.19 0.97 10.48
C ALA A 68 -13.62 1.39 10.89
N GLU A 69 -13.76 2.37 11.78
CA GLU A 69 -15.07 2.94 12.16
C GLU A 69 -15.81 3.47 10.93
N VAL A 70 -15.13 4.29 10.13
CA VAL A 70 -15.73 4.89 8.93
C VAL A 70 -15.98 3.82 7.85
N ALA A 71 -15.11 2.82 7.71
CA ALA A 71 -15.28 1.75 6.73
C ALA A 71 -16.50 0.87 7.01
N ALA A 72 -16.86 0.65 8.28
CA ALA A 72 -18.02 -0.15 8.66
C ALA A 72 -19.32 0.40 8.04
N ASP A 73 -19.43 1.73 7.98
CA ASP A 73 -20.57 2.44 7.41
C ASP A 73 -20.41 2.65 5.90
N LEU A 74 -19.25 3.15 5.47
CA LEU A 74 -19.02 3.64 4.11
C LEU A 74 -18.65 2.54 3.10
N LYS A 75 -18.13 1.40 3.56
CA LYS A 75 -17.83 0.20 2.76
C LYS A 75 -17.02 0.51 1.49
N PRO A 76 -15.78 1.01 1.63
CA PRO A 76 -14.94 1.35 0.49
C PRO A 76 -14.71 0.15 -0.42
N LYS A 77 -14.61 0.40 -1.73
CA LYS A 77 -14.37 -0.64 -2.75
C LYS A 77 -12.91 -1.04 -2.88
N PHE A 78 -12.01 -0.10 -2.62
CA PHE A 78 -10.57 -0.28 -2.56
C PHE A 78 -9.96 0.83 -1.70
N VAL A 79 -8.69 0.66 -1.34
CA VAL A 79 -7.86 1.70 -0.73
C VAL A 79 -6.76 2.08 -1.70
N LEU A 80 -6.62 3.37 -2.01
CA LEU A 80 -5.45 3.91 -2.68
C LEU A 80 -4.37 4.17 -1.63
N ASN A 81 -3.36 3.33 -1.62
CA ASN A 81 -2.15 3.51 -0.85
C ASN A 81 -1.10 4.27 -1.68
N VAL A 82 -0.66 5.44 -1.21
CA VAL A 82 0.20 6.36 -1.97
C VAL A 82 1.69 6.32 -1.58
N GLY A 83 2.10 5.33 -0.79
CA GLY A 83 3.51 5.09 -0.46
C GLY A 83 3.91 5.50 0.95
N ASP A 84 5.20 5.34 1.24
CA ASP A 84 5.77 5.42 2.58
C ASP A 84 5.10 4.43 3.54
N ASN A 85 5.11 3.18 3.08
CA ASN A 85 4.40 2.05 3.68
C ASN A 85 5.08 1.56 4.95
N PHE A 86 6.41 1.69 5.03
CA PHE A 86 7.21 1.22 6.16
C PHE A 86 8.32 2.21 6.51
N TYR A 87 8.15 2.97 7.60
CA TYR A 87 9.20 3.85 8.13
C TYR A 87 10.19 3.10 9.03
N PRO A 88 11.40 3.67 9.23
CA PRO A 88 11.94 4.85 8.56
C PRO A 88 12.70 4.51 7.28
N GLY A 89 12.78 3.24 6.91
CA GLY A 89 13.61 2.78 5.81
C GLY A 89 13.14 1.44 5.29
N GLY A 90 11.85 1.27 5.07
CA GLY A 90 11.31 0.15 4.33
C GLY A 90 11.34 -1.17 5.11
N ILE A 91 11.41 -2.25 4.33
CA ILE A 91 11.42 -3.62 4.81
C ILE A 91 12.87 -4.08 4.96
N SER A 92 13.17 -4.76 6.07
CA SER A 92 14.48 -5.38 6.43
C SER A 92 15.61 -4.39 6.79
N SER A 93 16.80 -4.93 7.07
CA SER A 93 17.94 -4.16 7.59
C SER A 93 18.68 -3.37 6.50
N PRO A 94 19.17 -2.15 6.79
CA PRO A 94 20.02 -1.38 5.87
C PRO A 94 21.22 -2.18 5.35
N GLY A 95 21.55 -2.01 4.06
CA GLY A 95 22.68 -2.69 3.40
C GLY A 95 22.31 -4.02 2.75
N THR A 96 21.02 -4.34 2.72
CA THR A 96 20.48 -5.52 2.05
C THR A 96 19.62 -5.02 0.88
N CYS A 97 20.27 -4.85 -0.26
CA CYS A 97 19.63 -4.40 -1.49
C CYS A 97 19.49 -5.64 -2.38
N ASN A 98 18.26 -5.97 -2.76
CA ASN A 98 17.88 -7.08 -3.66
C ASN A 98 17.40 -8.36 -2.95
N ALA A 99 16.08 -8.54 -2.91
CA ALA A 99 15.37 -9.77 -2.59
C ALA A 99 15.31 -10.78 -3.75
N GLU A 100 15.94 -10.54 -4.91
CA GLU A 100 15.86 -11.48 -6.04
C GLU A 100 16.23 -12.92 -5.65
N THR A 101 17.10 -13.08 -4.65
CA THR A 101 17.45 -14.38 -4.06
C THR A 101 16.43 -14.87 -3.03
N ASP A 102 15.77 -13.99 -2.27
CA ASP A 102 14.74 -14.32 -1.28
C ASP A 102 13.45 -13.52 -1.47
N LYS A 103 12.57 -14.04 -2.33
CA LYS A 103 11.26 -13.46 -2.65
C LYS A 103 10.22 -13.68 -1.54
N THR A 104 10.62 -14.22 -0.41
CA THR A 104 9.78 -14.67 0.70
C THR A 104 10.40 -14.29 2.04
N ASP A 105 11.08 -13.15 2.12
CA ASP A 105 11.82 -12.72 3.32
C ASP A 105 10.93 -12.83 4.57
N PRO A 106 11.27 -13.72 5.52
CA PRO A 106 10.51 -13.89 6.75
C PRO A 106 10.41 -12.59 7.57
N ALA A 107 11.43 -11.73 7.53
CA ALA A 107 11.40 -10.44 8.22
C ALA A 107 10.37 -9.51 7.58
N GLY A 108 10.33 -9.43 6.25
CA GLY A 108 9.28 -8.74 5.50
C GLY A 108 7.88 -9.22 5.84
N GLN A 109 7.66 -10.54 5.92
CA GLN A 109 6.35 -11.10 6.30
C GLN A 109 5.89 -10.65 7.70
N ILE A 110 6.81 -10.56 8.66
CA ILE A 110 6.52 -10.07 10.00
C ILE A 110 6.14 -8.58 9.97
N ILE A 111 6.87 -7.77 9.20
CA ILE A 111 6.59 -6.33 9.05
C ILE A 111 5.21 -6.12 8.43
N PHE A 112 4.89 -6.80 7.32
CA PHE A 112 3.55 -6.75 6.73
C PHE A 112 2.47 -7.18 7.71
N THR A 113 2.70 -8.27 8.45
CA THR A 113 1.72 -8.76 9.42
C THR A 113 1.45 -7.74 10.53
N ASN A 114 2.49 -7.11 11.08
CA ASN A 114 2.37 -6.26 12.26
C ASN A 114 2.10 -4.78 11.95
N VAL A 115 2.52 -4.27 10.80
CA VAL A 115 2.33 -2.87 10.40
C VAL A 115 1.11 -2.72 9.49
N PHE A 116 0.75 -3.75 8.71
CA PHE A 116 -0.37 -3.69 7.77
C PHE A 116 -1.55 -4.56 8.20
N GLU A 117 -1.39 -5.89 8.20
CA GLU A 117 -2.54 -6.80 8.34
C GLU A 117 -3.20 -6.77 9.71
N ASN A 118 -2.42 -6.69 10.78
CA ASN A 118 -2.96 -6.62 12.14
C ASN A 118 -3.53 -5.25 12.51
N VAL A 119 -3.20 -4.22 11.73
CA VAL A 119 -3.52 -2.81 12.02
C VAL A 119 -4.77 -2.38 11.25
N TYR A 120 -4.78 -2.56 9.93
CA TYR A 120 -5.87 -2.10 9.06
C TYR A 120 -6.88 -3.20 8.80
N LYS A 121 -7.65 -3.57 9.81
CA LYS A 121 -8.64 -4.66 9.75
C LYS A 121 -9.97 -4.24 10.35
N GLY A 122 -11.00 -5.04 10.11
CA GLY A 122 -12.32 -4.87 10.70
C GLY A 122 -13.43 -4.71 9.67
N PRO A 123 -14.68 -4.56 10.13
CA PRO A 123 -15.85 -4.47 9.26
C PRO A 123 -15.67 -3.39 8.18
N GLY A 124 -15.84 -3.76 6.92
CA GLY A 124 -15.69 -2.85 5.78
C GLY A 124 -14.25 -2.61 5.30
N LEU A 125 -13.21 -3.09 6.02
CA LEU A 125 -11.82 -3.11 5.55
C LEU A 125 -11.33 -4.53 5.23
N ASP A 126 -11.89 -5.54 5.90
CA ASP A 126 -11.56 -6.94 5.63
C ASP A 126 -11.92 -7.30 4.18
N GLY A 127 -10.95 -7.86 3.45
CA GLY A 127 -11.09 -8.21 2.04
C GLY A 127 -11.03 -7.04 1.04
N VAL A 128 -10.95 -5.78 1.50
CA VAL A 128 -10.80 -4.62 0.59
C VAL A 128 -9.37 -4.54 0.09
N GLU A 129 -9.17 -4.55 -1.23
CA GLU A 129 -7.84 -4.46 -1.85
C GLU A 129 -7.17 -3.09 -1.59
N TRP A 130 -5.86 -3.12 -1.33
CA TRP A 130 -5.00 -1.95 -1.17
C TRP A 130 -4.12 -1.82 -2.40
N TRP A 131 -4.47 -0.89 -3.27
CA TRP A 131 -3.70 -0.59 -4.47
C TRP A 131 -2.57 0.34 -4.06
N GLY A 132 -1.33 -0.12 -4.16
CA GLY A 132 -0.17 0.56 -3.61
C GLY A 132 0.83 1.07 -4.64
N VAL A 133 1.64 2.02 -4.18
CA VAL A 133 2.92 2.43 -4.76
C VAL A 133 3.96 2.50 -3.63
N LEU A 134 5.22 2.67 -4.01
CA LEU A 134 6.32 2.87 -3.08
C LEU A 134 6.60 4.38 -2.95
N GLY A 135 6.85 4.82 -1.73
CA GLY A 135 7.42 6.13 -1.40
C GLY A 135 8.92 6.04 -1.15
N ASN A 136 9.56 7.17 -0.87
CA ASN A 136 11.01 7.24 -0.67
C ASN A 136 11.47 6.39 0.52
N HIS A 137 10.67 6.30 1.59
CA HIS A 137 11.02 5.47 2.74
C HIS A 137 11.01 3.98 2.43
N ASP A 138 10.18 3.53 1.49
CA ASP A 138 10.13 2.13 1.05
C ASP A 138 11.40 1.70 0.31
N TYR A 139 12.12 2.66 -0.27
CA TYR A 139 13.44 2.44 -0.87
C TYR A 139 14.59 2.48 0.15
N GLY A 140 14.32 2.81 1.41
CA GLY A 140 15.35 2.95 2.46
C GLY A 140 15.54 4.40 2.91
N GLY A 141 14.63 5.29 2.53
CA GLY A 141 14.70 6.72 2.84
C GLY A 141 15.98 7.32 2.27
N TYR A 142 16.70 8.10 3.08
CA TYR A 142 17.94 8.76 2.68
C TYR A 142 19.02 7.79 2.15
N HIS A 143 19.02 6.54 2.60
CA HIS A 143 20.09 5.59 2.28
C HIS A 143 19.84 4.73 1.05
N TYR A 144 18.60 4.65 0.55
CA TYR A 144 18.23 3.86 -0.62
C TYR A 144 18.77 2.41 -0.60
N ASN A 145 18.77 1.76 0.58
CA ASN A 145 19.58 0.56 0.83
C ASN A 145 18.84 -0.62 1.48
N VAL A 146 17.55 -0.78 1.17
CA VAL A 146 16.70 -1.84 1.75
C VAL A 146 15.96 -2.65 0.67
N HIS A 147 15.31 -3.72 1.08
CA HIS A 147 14.56 -4.64 0.22
C HIS A 147 13.19 -4.06 -0.22
N TRP A 148 13.23 -2.99 -1.01
CA TRP A 148 12.03 -2.36 -1.59
C TRP A 148 11.18 -3.36 -2.39
N ASP A 149 11.82 -4.33 -3.02
CA ASP A 149 11.22 -5.36 -3.85
C ASP A 149 10.36 -6.36 -3.07
N GLN A 150 10.50 -6.44 -1.74
CA GLN A 150 9.56 -7.19 -0.89
C GLN A 150 8.13 -6.63 -0.97
N ASN A 151 7.97 -5.31 -1.15
CA ASN A 151 6.65 -4.71 -1.40
C ASN A 151 5.98 -5.33 -2.63
N ILE A 152 6.78 -5.64 -3.65
CA ILE A 152 6.28 -6.26 -4.88
C ILE A 152 6.04 -7.74 -4.68
N PHE A 153 7.03 -8.46 -4.16
CA PHE A 153 6.90 -9.90 -3.96
C PHE A 153 5.79 -10.28 -2.99
N TYR A 154 5.45 -9.43 -2.02
CA TYR A 154 4.33 -9.66 -1.11
C TYR A 154 3.00 -9.84 -1.85
N THR A 155 2.74 -9.03 -2.88
CA THR A 155 1.57 -9.19 -3.79
C THR A 155 1.48 -10.60 -4.37
N TRP A 156 2.63 -11.21 -4.68
CA TRP A 156 2.71 -12.47 -5.41
C TRP A 156 2.85 -13.71 -4.51
N ASN A 157 3.44 -13.55 -3.34
CA ASN A 157 3.70 -14.64 -2.39
C ASN A 157 2.60 -14.77 -1.32
N SER A 158 1.76 -13.74 -1.16
CA SER A 158 0.68 -13.68 -0.17
C SER A 158 -0.69 -13.49 -0.85
N PRO A 159 -1.16 -14.45 -1.68
CA PRO A 159 -2.38 -14.28 -2.48
C PRO A 159 -3.69 -14.17 -1.66
N LYS A 160 -3.64 -14.40 -0.34
CA LYS A 160 -4.76 -14.16 0.59
C LYS A 160 -4.72 -12.77 1.23
N SER A 161 -3.61 -12.05 1.08
CA SER A 161 -3.48 -10.67 1.54
C SER A 161 -4.32 -9.74 0.68
N ARG A 162 -4.65 -8.58 1.25
CA ARG A 162 -5.31 -7.46 0.59
C ARG A 162 -4.33 -6.56 -0.17
N TRP A 163 -3.03 -6.79 -0.01
CA TRP A 163 -1.98 -5.98 -0.59
C TRP A 163 -1.84 -6.17 -2.10
N LEU A 164 -1.90 -5.07 -2.85
CA LEU A 164 -1.69 -5.05 -4.30
C LEU A 164 -0.72 -3.94 -4.71
N THR A 165 0.55 -4.32 -4.85
CA THR A 165 1.63 -3.52 -5.43
C THR A 165 2.43 -4.41 -6.37
N PRO A 166 1.93 -4.73 -7.57
CA PRO A 166 2.48 -5.81 -8.40
C PRO A 166 3.80 -5.46 -9.11
N ALA A 167 4.16 -4.17 -9.16
CA ALA A 167 5.32 -3.63 -9.86
C ALA A 167 5.65 -2.22 -9.33
N LEU A 168 6.79 -1.64 -9.74
CA LEU A 168 7.18 -0.27 -9.37
C LEU A 168 6.25 0.78 -9.97
N TYR A 169 5.81 0.56 -11.20
CA TYR A 169 4.80 1.37 -11.86
C TYR A 169 3.88 0.45 -12.65
N TRP A 170 2.58 0.69 -12.53
CA TRP A 170 1.54 -0.18 -13.06
C TRP A 170 0.25 0.63 -13.24
N LYS A 171 -0.68 0.09 -14.02
CA LYS A 171 -1.99 0.71 -14.23
C LYS A 171 -3.08 -0.23 -13.74
N ARG A 172 -4.15 0.32 -13.17
CA ARG A 172 -5.42 -0.40 -13.00
C ARG A 172 -6.58 0.53 -13.27
N THR A 173 -7.60 0.01 -13.92
CA THR A 173 -8.84 0.73 -14.17
C THR A 173 -9.88 0.34 -13.12
N ALA A 174 -10.49 1.33 -12.48
CA ALA A 174 -11.68 1.16 -11.65
C ALA A 174 -12.90 1.48 -12.53
N GLN A 175 -13.66 0.46 -12.88
CA GLN A 175 -14.86 0.60 -13.69
C GLN A 175 -16.09 0.65 -12.80
N PHE A 176 -16.78 1.79 -12.77
CA PHE A 176 -18.09 1.91 -12.16
C PHE A 176 -19.18 1.81 -13.23
N ARG A 177 -20.41 1.53 -12.81
CA ARG A 177 -21.55 1.31 -13.74
C ARG A 177 -21.78 2.46 -14.72
N ASN A 178 -21.56 3.71 -14.29
CA ASN A 178 -21.90 4.91 -15.09
C ASN A 178 -20.68 5.72 -15.55
N PHE A 179 -19.47 5.36 -15.10
CA PHE A 179 -18.23 6.04 -15.47
C PHE A 179 -17.03 5.15 -15.14
N SER A 180 -15.89 5.44 -15.75
CA SER A 180 -14.62 4.75 -15.50
C SER A 180 -13.61 5.74 -14.95
N GLU A 181 -12.79 5.29 -14.01
CA GLU A 181 -11.62 6.00 -13.53
C GLU A 181 -10.38 5.14 -13.82
N ALA A 182 -9.46 5.66 -14.64
CA ALA A 182 -8.17 5.03 -14.85
C ALA A 182 -7.16 5.58 -13.85
N CYS A 183 -6.60 4.73 -13.00
CA CYS A 183 -5.55 5.11 -12.07
C CYS A 183 -4.19 4.66 -12.64
N MET A 184 -3.36 5.62 -13.05
CA MET A 184 -1.96 5.37 -13.42
C MET A 184 -1.07 5.59 -12.20
N ARG A 185 -0.30 4.57 -11.82
CA ARG A 185 0.52 4.58 -10.61
C ARG A 185 1.99 4.55 -10.98
N THR A 186 2.71 5.61 -10.62
CA THR A 186 4.15 5.76 -10.85
C THR A 186 4.87 5.82 -9.50
N ALA A 187 5.95 5.04 -9.34
CA ALA A 187 6.93 5.31 -8.30
C ALA A 187 7.47 6.73 -8.47
N SER A 188 7.47 7.52 -7.41
CA SER A 188 7.70 8.96 -7.44
C SER A 188 9.17 9.37 -7.66
N GLU A 189 10.12 8.44 -7.62
CA GLU A 189 11.55 8.78 -7.69
C GLU A 189 12.23 8.14 -8.92
N GLY A 190 12.33 8.94 -9.98
CA GLY A 190 13.02 8.61 -11.24
C GLY A 190 12.37 9.20 -12.49
N VAL A 191 11.08 9.53 -12.42
CA VAL A 191 10.34 10.30 -13.43
C VAL A 191 9.36 11.18 -12.67
N VAL A 192 9.37 12.49 -12.93
CA VAL A 192 8.34 13.41 -12.42
C VAL A 192 7.02 13.03 -13.10
N GLY A 193 6.29 12.09 -12.51
CA GLY A 193 4.95 11.69 -12.93
C GLY A 193 3.93 12.31 -12.00
N HIS A 194 2.94 13.00 -12.56
CA HIS A 194 1.75 13.38 -11.80
C HIS A 194 1.01 12.11 -11.38
N LEU A 195 0.67 11.98 -10.09
CA LEU A 195 -0.39 11.08 -9.65
C LEU A 195 -1.71 11.66 -10.20
N GLY A 196 -2.28 11.01 -11.22
CA GLY A 196 -3.50 11.44 -11.87
C GLY A 196 -4.46 10.27 -12.04
N CYS A 197 -5.71 10.46 -11.62
CA CYS A 197 -6.82 9.66 -12.12
C CYS A 197 -7.37 10.39 -13.34
N ASP A 198 -7.23 9.82 -14.53
CA ASP A 198 -7.84 10.38 -15.74
C ASP A 198 -9.25 9.80 -15.90
N LEU A 199 -10.25 10.69 -15.99
CA LEU A 199 -11.63 10.37 -16.35
C LEU A 199 -11.71 10.27 -17.88
N GLY A 200 -11.38 9.11 -18.42
CA GLY A 200 -11.41 8.85 -19.86
C GLY A 200 -11.64 7.38 -20.16
N ASP A 201 -12.62 7.12 -21.02
CA ASP A 201 -13.07 5.83 -21.58
C ASP A 201 -14.08 5.02 -20.74
N ILE A 202 -15.36 5.08 -21.15
CA ILE A 202 -16.46 4.23 -20.66
C ILE A 202 -16.27 2.81 -21.20
N VAL A 203 -15.82 1.86 -20.38
CA VAL A 203 -15.83 0.43 -20.71
C VAL A 203 -16.91 -0.24 -19.87
N VAL A 204 -18.07 -0.52 -20.45
CA VAL A 204 -19.14 -1.20 -19.70
C VAL A 204 -18.67 -2.61 -19.32
N CYS A 205 -18.68 -2.96 -18.03
CA CYS A 205 -18.51 -4.35 -17.60
C CYS A 205 -19.69 -5.16 -18.15
N VAL A 206 -19.44 -6.03 -19.13
CA VAL A 206 -20.44 -6.93 -19.73
C VAL A 206 -20.38 -8.30 -19.07
#